data_AF-K9ZEP0-F1
#
_entry.id   AF-K9ZEP0-F1
#
_cell.length_a   1.000
_cell.length_b   1.000
_cell.length_c   1.000
_cell.angle_alpha   90.00
_cell.angle_beta   90.00
_cell.angle_gamma   90.00
#
_symmetry.space_group_name_H-M   'P 1'
#
loop_
_entity.id
_entity.type
_entity.pdbx_description
1 polymer ?
#
loop_
_entity_poly.entity_id
_entity_poly.type
_entity_poly.pdbx_seq_one_letter_code
_entity_poly.pdbx_strand_id
1 'polypeptide(L)'
;MKGLETKIASVTNAVTNTSLVKFLTDNQNSFFAWIQNISSDHDTSLSRNNSEMQLPQKHSLTEEVIKNWLVFYLSKLLLVNHNEINTHLPLEYYGITSLEALRLTHAMEVWLGYRLSLELVYKYPTVEVLAQYLAKEVEYVCVS
;
A
#
# COMPACT_ATOMS: atom_id res chain seq x y z
N MET A 1 -46.96 25.15 5.23
CA MET A 1 -46.21 25.06 6.50
C MET A 1 -45.10 24.04 6.28
N LYS A 2 -43.85 24.50 6.25
CA LYS A 2 -42.66 23.66 6.10
C LYS A 2 -42.40 22.96 7.43
N GLY A 3 -42.37 21.63 7.42
CA GLY A 3 -42.13 20.82 8.61
C GLY A 3 -41.22 19.65 8.28
N LEU A 4 -39.92 19.88 8.45
CA LEU A 4 -38.99 18.95 9.10
C LEU A 4 -38.87 17.52 8.55
N GLU A 5 -38.58 17.36 7.27
CA GLU A 5 -38.01 16.10 6.76
C GLU A 5 -36.87 16.50 5.83
N THR A 6 -35.72 15.82 5.90
CA THR A 6 -34.53 16.01 5.04
C THR A 6 -33.50 17.03 5.53
N LYS A 7 -32.81 16.72 6.63
CA LYS A 7 -31.48 17.32 6.90
C LYS A 7 -30.47 16.37 7.55
N ILE A 8 -30.60 15.06 7.30
CA ILE A 8 -29.66 14.05 7.81
C ILE A 8 -28.99 13.20 6.72
N ALA A 9 -29.23 13.50 5.43
CA ALA A 9 -28.69 12.72 4.31
C ALA A 9 -27.88 13.55 3.29
N SER A 10 -27.07 14.52 3.74
CA SER A 10 -26.25 15.34 2.80
C SER A 10 -24.88 15.76 3.32
N VAL A 11 -24.25 14.99 4.22
CA VAL A 11 -22.86 15.28 4.67
C VAL A 11 -21.92 14.07 4.62
N THR A 12 -22.39 12.90 4.20
CA THR A 12 -21.53 11.74 3.94
C THR A 12 -21.65 11.42 2.47
N ASN A 13 -20.56 11.56 1.70
CA ASN A 13 -20.25 10.91 0.41
C ASN A 13 -19.57 11.82 -0.65
N ALA A 14 -19.22 13.08 -0.34
CA ALA A 14 -18.57 13.97 -1.32
C ALA A 14 -17.03 14.04 -1.25
N VAL A 15 -16.38 13.10 -0.56
CA VAL A 15 -14.90 12.97 -0.55
C VAL A 15 -14.50 11.56 -0.98
N THR A 16 -15.09 11.05 -2.05
CA THR A 16 -14.44 10.00 -2.84
C THR A 16 -13.36 10.70 -3.66
N ASN A 17 -12.17 10.76 -3.07
CA ASN A 17 -11.02 11.48 -3.58
C ASN A 17 -10.49 10.78 -4.84
N THR A 18 -11.04 11.13 -6.00
CA THR A 18 -10.66 10.59 -7.32
C THR A 18 -9.15 10.63 -7.55
N SER A 19 -8.44 11.62 -7.00
CA SER A 19 -6.98 11.73 -7.09
C SER A 19 -6.22 10.69 -6.27
N LEU A 20 -6.74 10.28 -5.10
CA LEU A 20 -6.10 9.25 -4.27
C LEU A 20 -6.36 7.86 -4.83
N VAL A 21 -7.62 7.57 -5.22
CA VAL A 21 -7.94 6.29 -5.88
C VAL A 21 -7.17 6.17 -7.19
N LYS A 22 -7.06 7.27 -7.96
CA LYS A 22 -6.26 7.31 -9.17
C LYS A 22 -4.77 7.12 -8.90
N PHE A 23 -4.18 7.81 -7.92
CA PHE A 23 -2.78 7.58 -7.54
C PHE A 23 -2.50 6.12 -7.16
N LEU A 24 -3.39 5.51 -6.38
CA LEU A 24 -3.26 4.11 -5.93
C LEU A 24 -3.37 3.13 -7.10
N THR A 25 -4.37 3.30 -7.96
CA THR A 25 -4.58 2.43 -9.12
C THR A 25 -3.49 2.63 -10.18
N ASP A 26 -3.10 3.87 -10.47
CA ASP A 26 -2.05 4.20 -11.45
C ASP A 26 -0.68 3.68 -10.99
N ASN A 27 -0.44 3.59 -9.67
CA ASN A 27 0.80 3.06 -9.12
C ASN A 27 0.83 1.54 -8.90
N GLN A 28 -0.31 0.84 -8.85
CA GLN A 28 -0.30 -0.63 -8.69
C GLN A 28 0.48 -1.30 -9.83
N ASN A 29 0.23 -0.93 -11.08
CA ASN A 29 0.96 -1.47 -12.24
C ASN A 29 2.45 -1.13 -12.18
N SER A 30 2.80 0.07 -11.70
CA SER A 30 4.17 0.53 -11.54
C SER A 30 4.92 -0.24 -10.44
N PHE A 31 4.24 -0.57 -9.35
CA PHE A 31 4.79 -1.39 -8.27
C PHE A 31 5.08 -2.81 -8.73
N PHE A 32 4.14 -3.48 -9.38
CA PHE A 32 4.35 -4.86 -9.85
C PHE A 32 5.44 -4.93 -10.95
N ALA A 33 5.50 -3.95 -11.85
CA ALA A 33 6.58 -3.84 -12.82
C ALA A 33 7.94 -3.62 -12.15
N TRP A 34 7.99 -2.81 -11.09
CA TRP A 34 9.20 -2.57 -10.31
C TRP A 34 9.67 -3.83 -9.57
N ILE A 35 8.79 -4.55 -8.87
CA ILE A 35 9.13 -5.82 -8.20
C ILE A 35 9.71 -6.86 -9.19
N GLN A 36 9.11 -6.99 -10.38
CA GLN A 36 9.59 -7.93 -11.40
C GLN A 36 10.98 -7.57 -11.95
N ASN A 37 11.34 -6.29 -11.94
CA ASN A 37 12.66 -5.81 -12.36
C ASN A 37 13.72 -5.99 -11.25
N ILE A 38 13.36 -5.79 -9.97
CA ILE A 38 14.28 -5.98 -8.83
C ILE A 38 14.69 -7.43 -8.67
N SER A 39 13.77 -8.38 -8.92
CA SER A 39 14.08 -9.81 -8.90
C SER A 39 15.10 -10.25 -9.97
N SER A 40 15.48 -9.38 -10.90
CA SER A 40 16.45 -9.69 -11.96
C SER A 40 17.90 -9.35 -11.59
N ASP A 41 18.17 -8.73 -10.44
CA ASP A 41 19.54 -8.41 -9.98
C ASP A 41 20.17 -9.52 -9.10
N HIS A 42 19.47 -10.63 -8.87
CA HIS A 42 20.08 -11.85 -8.33
C HIS A 42 19.97 -13.00 -9.33
N ASP A 43 21.08 -13.19 -10.04
CA ASP A 43 21.43 -14.29 -10.96
C ASP A 43 20.78 -14.28 -12.35
N THR A 44 21.60 -13.88 -13.33
CA THR A 44 21.33 -13.95 -14.76
C THR A 44 21.56 -15.38 -15.25
N SER A 45 20.50 -16.15 -15.47
CA SER A 45 20.36 -17.02 -16.65
C SER A 45 19.03 -17.77 -16.66
N LEU A 46 18.15 -17.39 -17.58
CA LEU A 46 17.50 -18.25 -18.58
C LEU A 46 16.30 -17.52 -19.23
N SER A 47 16.54 -17.07 -20.46
CA SER A 47 15.61 -17.01 -21.60
C SER A 47 14.12 -16.80 -21.31
N ARG A 48 13.68 -15.54 -21.27
CA ARG A 48 12.27 -15.16 -21.26
C ARG A 48 11.71 -15.11 -22.69
N ASN A 49 11.34 -16.27 -23.22
CA ASN A 49 10.37 -16.36 -24.31
C ASN A 49 9.13 -17.00 -23.71
N ASN A 50 8.01 -16.27 -23.68
CA ASN A 50 6.68 -16.76 -24.06
C ASN A 50 5.62 -15.72 -23.71
N SER A 51 4.95 -15.27 -24.76
CA SER A 51 3.70 -14.54 -24.75
C SER A 51 2.61 -15.41 -24.13
N GLU A 52 2.26 -15.17 -22.86
CA GLU A 52 1.02 -15.70 -22.29
C GLU A 52 0.33 -14.63 -21.45
N MET A 53 -0.92 -14.40 -21.83
CA MET A 53 -1.96 -13.65 -21.16
C MET A 53 -2.16 -14.23 -19.75
N GLN A 54 -1.44 -13.71 -18.75
CA GLN A 54 -1.50 -14.17 -17.37
C GLN A 54 -2.44 -13.27 -16.56
N LEU A 55 -3.61 -13.82 -16.20
CA LEU A 55 -4.39 -13.33 -15.06
C LEU A 55 -3.47 -13.23 -13.82
N PRO A 56 -3.63 -12.20 -12.97
CA PRO A 56 -2.64 -11.84 -11.97
C PRO A 56 -2.38 -13.02 -11.04
N GLN A 57 -1.13 -13.47 -11.04
CA GLN A 57 -0.60 -14.46 -10.13
C GLN A 57 -0.99 -14.07 -8.70
N LYS A 58 -1.51 -15.03 -7.93
CA LYS A 58 -1.75 -14.92 -6.49
C LYS A 58 -0.39 -14.75 -5.81
N HIS A 59 0.20 -13.56 -5.89
CA HIS A 59 1.42 -13.24 -5.18
C HIS A 59 1.11 -13.41 -3.70
N SER A 60 1.73 -14.43 -3.09
CA SER A 60 1.71 -14.59 -1.64
C SER A 60 2.16 -13.25 -1.05
N LEU A 61 1.29 -12.61 -0.27
CA LEU A 61 1.55 -11.34 0.41
C LEU A 61 2.55 -11.58 1.55
N THR A 62 3.80 -11.87 1.18
CA THR A 62 4.90 -12.08 2.12
C THR A 62 5.34 -10.75 2.73
N GLU A 63 6.04 -10.84 3.87
CA GLU A 63 6.67 -9.69 4.52
C GLU A 63 7.51 -8.86 3.53
N GLU A 64 8.26 -9.52 2.66
CA GLU A 64 9.10 -8.85 1.66
C GLU A 64 8.28 -8.08 0.63
N VAL A 65 7.19 -8.65 0.13
CA VAL A 65 6.29 -7.98 -0.82
C VAL A 65 5.66 -6.75 -0.18
N ILE A 66 5.22 -6.85 1.08
CA ILE A 66 4.63 -5.74 1.84
C ILE A 66 5.67 -4.67 2.14
N LYS A 67 6.87 -5.05 2.57
CA LYS A 67 7.99 -4.12 2.81
C LYS A 67 8.33 -3.34 1.56
N ASN A 68 8.46 -4.03 0.43
CA ASN A 68 8.76 -3.39 -0.85
C ASN A 68 7.63 -2.46 -1.29
N TRP A 69 6.37 -2.83 -1.05
CA TRP A 69 5.23 -1.96 -1.32
C TRP A 69 5.28 -0.67 -0.48
N LEU A 70 5.60 -0.78 0.81
CA LEU A 70 5.75 0.37 1.70
C LEU A 70 6.90 1.28 1.25
N VAL A 71 8.05 0.71 0.88
CA VAL A 71 9.20 1.46 0.33
C VAL A 71 8.82 2.18 -0.96
N PHE A 72 8.10 1.51 -1.86
CA PHE A 72 7.60 2.10 -3.09
C PHE A 72 6.61 3.25 -2.84
N TYR A 73 5.68 3.06 -1.90
CA TYR A 73 4.72 4.10 -1.55
C TYR A 73 5.43 5.33 -0.97
N LEU A 74 6.36 5.13 -0.03
CA LEU A 74 7.10 6.22 0.61
C LEU A 74 8.03 6.94 -0.37
N SER A 75 8.70 6.22 -1.27
CA SER A 75 9.56 6.85 -2.29
C SER A 75 8.76 7.80 -3.20
N LYS A 76 7.55 7.40 -3.59
CA LYS A 76 6.63 8.23 -4.39
C LYS A 76 6.08 9.40 -3.61
N LEU A 77 5.75 9.19 -2.33
CA LEU A 77 5.22 10.24 -1.47
C LEU A 77 6.28 11.32 -1.20
N LEU A 78 7.52 10.91 -0.90
CA LEU A 78 8.63 11.79 -0.55
C LEU A 78 9.40 12.31 -1.78
N LEU A 79 9.11 11.78 -2.98
CA LEU A 79 9.80 12.08 -4.24
C LEU A 79 11.31 11.77 -4.20
N VAL A 80 11.68 10.68 -3.52
CA VAL A 80 13.07 10.20 -3.38
C VAL A 80 13.24 8.84 -4.05
N ASN A 81 14.48 8.36 -4.20
CA ASN A 81 14.73 7.00 -4.66
C ASN A 81 14.32 5.98 -3.58
N HIS A 82 13.87 4.80 -3.99
CA HIS A 82 13.58 3.67 -3.10
C HIS A 82 14.76 3.32 -2.17
N ASN A 83 15.99 3.45 -2.67
CA ASN A 83 17.22 3.14 -1.92
C ASN A 83 17.52 4.17 -0.81
N GLU A 84 16.86 5.32 -0.84
CA GLU A 84 16.98 6.36 0.20
C GLU A 84 16.01 6.12 1.37
N ILE A 85 15.06 5.19 1.23
CA ILE A 85 14.13 4.83 2.29
C ILE A 85 14.81 3.83 3.24
N ASN A 86 15.19 4.31 4.43
CA ASN A 86 15.62 3.46 5.53
C ASN A 86 14.41 2.80 6.21
N THR A 87 14.33 1.47 6.12
CA THR A 87 13.21 0.68 6.63
C THR A 87 13.14 0.58 8.16
N HIS A 88 14.23 0.89 8.86
CA HIS A 88 14.30 0.91 10.32
C HIS A 88 14.05 2.30 10.91
N LEU A 89 13.99 3.34 10.08
CA LEU A 89 13.72 4.69 10.55
C LEU A 89 12.21 4.88 10.81
N PRO A 90 11.81 5.49 11.94
CA PRO A 90 10.40 5.75 12.19
C PRO A 90 9.80 6.70 11.15
N LEU A 91 8.55 6.45 10.75
CA LEU A 91 7.83 7.19 9.71
C LEU A 91 7.75 8.70 10.01
N GLU A 92 7.68 9.06 11.29
CA GLU A 92 7.69 10.45 11.75
C GLU A 92 8.94 11.23 11.31
N TYR A 93 10.11 10.57 11.20
CA TYR A 93 11.34 11.21 10.74
C TYR A 93 11.30 11.61 9.27
N TYR A 94 10.44 10.96 8.47
CA TYR A 94 10.21 11.34 7.07
C TYR A 94 9.20 12.49 6.94
N GLY A 95 8.74 13.07 8.04
CA GLY A 95 7.73 14.12 8.03
C GLY A 95 6.31 13.60 7.75
N ILE A 96 6.05 12.31 8.00
CA ILE A 96 4.72 11.73 7.86
C ILE A 96 3.80 12.35 8.91
N THR A 97 2.84 13.15 8.44
CA THR A 97 1.80 13.77 9.28
C THR A 97 0.63 12.80 9.51
N SER A 98 -0.28 13.10 10.43
CA SER A 98 -1.48 12.28 10.66
C SER A 98 -2.34 12.10 9.41
N LEU A 99 -2.38 13.10 8.52
CA LEU A 99 -3.10 12.99 7.24
C LEU A 99 -2.39 12.01 6.29
N GLU A 100 -1.07 12.03 6.27
CA GLU A 100 -0.25 11.11 5.47
C GLU A 100 -0.32 9.67 6.03
N ALA A 101 -0.31 9.50 7.35
CA ALA A 101 -0.53 8.22 8.00
C ALA A 101 -1.92 7.63 7.67
N LEU A 102 -2.96 8.47 7.63
CA LEU A 102 -4.30 8.06 7.22
C LEU A 102 -4.34 7.65 5.74
N ARG A 103 -3.67 8.39 4.86
CA ARG A 103 -3.54 8.06 3.44
C ARG A 103 -2.80 6.73 3.23
N LEU A 104 -1.70 6.52 3.94
CA LEU A 104 -0.94 5.28 3.93
C LEU A 104 -1.82 4.10 4.40
N THR A 105 -2.55 4.28 5.50
CA THR A 105 -3.47 3.26 6.02
C THR A 105 -4.51 2.89 4.97
N HIS A 106 -5.19 3.87 4.40
CA HIS A 106 -6.20 3.64 3.37
C HIS A 106 -5.62 2.97 2.10
N ALA A 107 -4.41 3.35 1.70
CA ALA A 107 -3.70 2.75 0.59
C ALA A 107 -3.44 1.25 0.81
N MET A 108 -3.03 0.89 2.03
CA MET A 108 -2.84 -0.51 2.44
C MET A 108 -4.16 -1.26 2.48
N GLU A 109 -5.25 -0.66 2.96
CA GLU A 109 -6.58 -1.29 2.95
C GLU A 109 -7.05 -1.66 1.55
N VAL A 110 -6.86 -0.73 0.60
CA VAL A 110 -7.23 -0.93 -0.81
C VAL A 110 -6.36 -2.00 -1.44
N TRP A 111 -5.06 -2.02 -1.15
CA TRP A 111 -4.13 -2.99 -1.72
C TRP A 111 -4.32 -4.41 -1.15
N LEU A 112 -4.50 -4.53 0.16
CA LEU A 112 -4.65 -5.82 0.85
C LEU A 112 -6.10 -6.35 0.83
N GLY A 113 -7.08 -5.49 0.55
CA GLY A 113 -8.48 -5.87 0.44
C GLY A 113 -9.21 -6.05 1.79
N TYR A 114 -8.65 -5.55 2.90
CA TYR A 114 -9.29 -5.58 4.21
C TYR A 114 -9.08 -4.27 5.00
N ARG A 115 -9.87 -4.06 6.05
CA ARG A 115 -9.83 -2.81 6.85
C ARG A 115 -8.66 -2.83 7.84
N LEU A 116 -7.98 -1.69 7.97
CA LEU A 116 -6.82 -1.49 8.83
C LEU A 116 -7.08 -0.32 9.78
N SER A 117 -6.67 -0.47 11.04
CA SER A 117 -6.68 0.66 11.98
C SER A 117 -5.49 1.58 11.71
N LEU A 118 -5.75 2.89 11.74
CA LEU A 118 -4.71 3.92 11.70
C LEU A 118 -3.68 3.77 12.84
N GLU A 119 -4.11 3.21 13.97
CA GLU A 119 -3.24 2.94 15.12
C GLU A 119 -2.05 2.05 14.76
N LEU A 120 -2.14 1.24 13.70
CA LEU A 120 -1.05 0.39 13.24
C LEU A 120 0.18 1.20 12.82
N VAL A 121 -0.03 2.34 12.15
CA VAL A 121 1.07 3.21 11.70
C VAL A 121 1.80 3.83 12.89
N TYR A 122 1.09 4.11 13.99
CA TYR A 122 1.69 4.65 15.21
C TYR A 122 2.31 3.56 16.11
N LYS A 123 1.67 2.38 16.16
CA LYS A 123 2.14 1.23 16.96
C LYS A 123 3.35 0.55 16.34
N TYR A 124 3.42 0.54 15.02
CA TYR A 124 4.50 -0.05 14.22
C TYR A 124 5.10 1.03 13.33
N PRO A 125 5.89 1.94 13.92
CA PRO A 125 6.28 3.18 13.27
C PRO A 125 7.37 3.00 12.21
N THR A 126 7.83 1.78 11.93
CA THR A 126 8.88 1.51 10.94
C THR A 126 8.35 0.61 9.83
N VAL A 127 8.91 0.76 8.62
CA VAL A 127 8.53 -0.06 7.45
C VAL A 127 8.70 -1.54 7.77
N GLU A 128 9.81 -1.91 8.42
CA GLU A 128 10.11 -3.29 8.79
C GLU A 128 9.06 -3.88 9.73
N VAL A 129 8.78 -3.23 10.85
CA VAL A 129 7.85 -3.78 11.86
C VAL A 129 6.41 -3.80 11.33
N LEU A 130 6.03 -2.79 10.55
CA LEU A 130 4.70 -2.73 9.92
C LEU A 130 4.54 -3.86 8.89
N ALA A 131 5.53 -4.10 8.04
CA ALA A 131 5.50 -5.19 7.06
C ALA A 131 5.40 -6.56 7.73
N GLN A 132 6.18 -6.77 8.80
CA GLN A 132 6.15 -8.01 9.58
C GLN A 132 4.79 -8.26 10.22
N TYR A 133 4.15 -7.21 10.76
CA TYR A 133 2.81 -7.30 11.33
C TYR A 133 1.78 -7.66 10.26
N LEU A 134 1.78 -6.93 9.14
CA LEU A 134 0.80 -7.13 8.06
C LEU A 134 0.93 -8.51 7.39
N ALA A 135 2.15 -9.03 7.24
CA ALA A 135 2.37 -10.37 6.70
C ALA A 135 1.69 -11.45 7.56
N LYS A 136 1.81 -11.32 8.90
CA LYS A 136 1.13 -12.21 9.84
C LYS A 136 -0.38 -12.09 9.72
N GLU A 137 -0.92 -10.87 9.70
CA GLU A 137 -2.36 -10.63 9.59
C GLU A 137 -2.95 -11.23 8.30
N VAL A 138 -2.25 -11.07 7.16
CA VAL A 138 -2.71 -11.63 5.88
C VAL A 138 -2.68 -13.16 5.87
N GLU A 139 -1.70 -13.77 6.55
CA GLU A 139 -1.63 -15.22 6.72
C GLU A 139 -2.88 -15.77 7.44
N TYR A 140 -3.41 -15.05 8.43
CA TYR A 140 -4.62 -15.44 9.15
C TYR A 140 -5.91 -15.30 8.32
N VAL A 141 -5.97 -14.35 7.38
CA VAL A 141 -7.18 -14.09 6.57
C VAL A 141 -7.41 -15.14 5.48
N CYS A 142 -6.36 -15.81 5.00
CA CYS A 142 -6.47 -16.78 3.89
C CYS A 142 -6.79 -18.23 4.33
N VAL A 143 -6.97 -18.48 5.64
CA VAL A 143 -7.22 -19.83 6.22
C VAL A 143 -8.66 -19.97 6.75
N SER A 144 -9.63 -19.18 6.27
CA SER A 144 -11.04 -19.27 6.69
C SER A 144 -12.01 -19.32 5.51
#